data_AF-W4RTK2-F1
#
_entry.id   AF-W4RTK2-F1
#
_cell.length_a   1.000
_cell.length_b   1.000
_cell.length_c   1.000
_cell.angle_alpha   90.00
_cell.angle_beta   90.00
_cell.angle_gamma   90.00
#
_symmetry.space_group_name_H-M   'P 1'
#
loop_
_entity.id
_entity.type
_entity.pdbx_description
1 polymer ?
#
loop_
_entity_poly.entity_id
_entity_poly.type
_entity_poly.pdbx_seq_one_letter_code
_entity_poly.pdbx_strand_id
1 'polypeptide(L)'
;MILQKAGYRDEMVAAGILHDTVEDTDLTMEDIEREFGKEIARIVEGCSEPDKSLFWEERKEHTIEFLKTASEEIRVVACADKLHNVRSIREDVEQCGEEVWSRFKRERGQQEWYYRHVLKSLGHSSTFPLLEDLEMEIEQLFKRDKFSYNKYEFSVTKDAGLDKDDILDR
;
A
#
# COMPACT_ATOMS: atom_id res chain seq x y z
N MET A 1 1.06 -18.13 -6.67
CA MET A 1 1.90 -17.21 -5.87
C MET A 1 2.63 -16.25 -6.80
N ILE A 2 2.64 -14.94 -6.50
CA ILE A 2 3.12 -13.86 -7.41
C ILE A 2 4.60 -14.04 -7.78
N LEU A 3 5.47 -14.21 -6.78
CA LEU A 3 6.93 -14.29 -6.96
C LEU A 3 7.36 -15.45 -7.88
N GLN A 4 6.78 -16.64 -7.69
CA GLN A 4 7.06 -17.82 -8.50
C GLN A 4 6.64 -17.61 -9.96
N LYS A 5 5.47 -17.00 -10.21
CA LYS A 5 5.00 -16.71 -11.57
C LYS A 5 5.88 -15.69 -12.29
N ALA A 6 6.46 -14.76 -11.54
CA ALA A 6 7.39 -13.76 -12.06
C ALA A 6 8.83 -14.29 -12.23
N GLY A 7 9.10 -15.56 -11.89
CA GLY A 7 10.41 -16.19 -12.11
C GLY A 7 11.49 -15.79 -11.11
N TYR A 8 11.12 -15.26 -9.94
CA TYR A 8 12.08 -15.01 -8.87
C TYR A 8 12.55 -16.30 -8.21
N ARG A 9 13.74 -16.25 -7.63
CA ARG A 9 14.43 -17.38 -6.99
C ARG A 9 13.68 -17.93 -5.77
N ASP A 10 13.96 -19.19 -5.46
CA ASP A 10 13.24 -19.96 -4.43
C ASP A 10 13.32 -19.36 -3.03
N GLU A 11 14.41 -18.67 -2.68
CA GLU A 11 14.58 -18.01 -1.38
C GLU A 11 13.63 -16.81 -1.22
N MET A 12 13.40 -16.06 -2.29
CA MET A 12 12.43 -14.95 -2.28
C MET A 12 11.00 -15.48 -2.22
N VAL A 13 10.74 -16.55 -2.97
CA VAL A 13 9.49 -17.31 -2.91
C VAL A 13 9.21 -17.78 -1.48
N ALA A 14 10.19 -18.41 -0.83
CA ALA A 14 10.07 -18.87 0.55
C ALA A 14 9.85 -17.71 1.53
N ALA A 15 10.62 -16.62 1.40
CA ALA A 15 10.43 -15.44 2.23
C ALA A 15 9.04 -14.82 2.08
N GLY A 16 8.50 -14.74 0.86
CA GLY A 16 7.14 -14.27 0.62
C GLY A 16 6.06 -15.17 1.22
N ILE A 17 6.30 -16.49 1.32
CA ILE A 17 5.41 -17.40 2.04
C ILE A 17 5.50 -17.17 3.56
N LEU A 18 6.71 -16.91 4.07
CA LEU A 18 6.99 -16.85 5.50
C LEU A 18 6.78 -15.46 6.13
N HIS A 19 6.59 -14.39 5.34
CA HIS A 19 6.69 -13.01 5.82
C HIS A 19 5.79 -12.67 7.03
N ASP A 20 4.59 -13.24 7.11
CA ASP A 20 3.65 -13.03 8.22
C ASP A 20 3.82 -14.03 9.37
N THR A 21 4.68 -15.04 9.22
CA THR A 21 4.79 -16.15 10.20
C THR A 21 5.22 -15.67 11.58
N VAL A 22 6.19 -14.78 11.64
CA VAL A 22 6.69 -14.21 12.91
C VAL A 22 5.68 -13.22 13.51
N GLU A 23 4.80 -12.68 12.67
CA GLU A 23 3.81 -11.70 13.06
C GLU A 23 2.51 -12.32 13.59
N ASP A 24 2.16 -13.51 13.10
CA ASP A 24 0.88 -14.18 13.33
C ASP A 24 1.00 -15.49 14.14
N THR A 25 2.22 -15.91 14.50
CA THR A 25 2.49 -17.14 15.25
C THR A 25 3.52 -16.93 16.35
N ASP A 26 3.76 -17.95 17.18
CA ASP A 26 4.77 -17.93 18.24
C ASP A 26 6.21 -18.21 17.73
N LEU A 27 6.41 -18.34 16.41
CA LEU A 27 7.72 -18.58 15.82
C LEU A 27 8.58 -17.31 15.80
N THR A 28 9.88 -17.45 16.06
CA THR A 28 10.81 -16.33 16.07
C THR A 28 11.64 -16.22 14.80
N MET A 29 12.36 -15.10 14.63
CA MET A 29 13.33 -14.97 13.55
C MET A 29 14.45 -16.03 13.63
N GLU A 30 14.85 -16.42 14.84
CA GLU A 30 15.83 -17.50 15.06
C GLU A 30 15.29 -18.87 14.61
N ASP A 31 13.99 -19.12 14.77
CA ASP A 31 13.37 -20.33 14.24
C ASP A 31 13.43 -20.34 12.71
N ILE A 32 13.14 -19.21 12.06
CA ILE A 32 13.24 -19.09 10.60
C ILE A 32 14.69 -19.29 10.13
N GLU A 33 15.66 -18.65 10.78
CA GLU A 33 17.08 -18.83 10.42
C GLU A 33 17.54 -20.27 10.60
N ARG A 34 17.10 -20.96 11.66
CA ARG A 34 17.45 -22.36 11.90
C ARG A 34 16.90 -23.30 10.84
N GLU A 35 15.64 -23.12 10.43
CA GLU A 35 14.96 -24.04 9.51
C GLU A 35 15.22 -23.72 8.02
N PHE A 36 15.35 -22.43 7.67
CA PHE A 36 15.40 -21.96 6.28
C PHE A 36 16.72 -21.26 5.92
N GLY A 37 17.57 -20.98 6.92
CA GLY A 37 18.86 -20.34 6.72
C GLY A 37 18.80 -18.81 6.72
N LYS A 38 19.99 -18.22 6.83
CA LYS A 38 20.19 -16.78 7.07
C LYS A 38 19.69 -15.88 5.94
N GLU A 39 19.76 -16.34 4.69
CA GLU A 39 19.32 -15.53 3.54
C GLU A 39 17.82 -15.28 3.58
N ILE A 40 17.02 -16.33 3.82
CA ILE A 40 15.56 -16.23 3.92
C ILE A 40 15.18 -15.43 5.17
N ALA A 41 15.80 -15.71 6.31
CA ALA A 41 15.54 -14.95 7.54
C ALA A 41 15.78 -13.44 7.36
N ARG A 42 16.88 -13.04 6.71
CA ARG A 42 17.16 -11.63 6.38
C ARG A 42 16.06 -10.99 5.53
N ILE A 43 15.53 -11.71 4.53
CA ILE A 43 14.49 -11.18 3.66
C ILE A 43 13.17 -11.05 4.43
N VAL A 44 12.81 -12.06 5.23
CA VAL A 44 11.61 -12.04 6.09
C VAL A 44 11.67 -10.87 7.07
N GLU A 45 12.78 -10.71 7.79
CA GLU A 45 12.98 -9.60 8.74
C GLU A 45 12.80 -8.24 8.07
N GLY A 46 13.32 -8.06 6.86
CA GLY A 46 13.15 -6.83 6.09
C GLY A 46 11.71 -6.58 5.59
N CYS A 47 10.86 -7.60 5.57
CA CYS A 47 9.46 -7.46 5.14
C CYS A 47 8.48 -7.27 6.30
N SER A 48 8.87 -7.61 7.53
CA SER A 48 8.03 -7.48 8.72
C SER A 48 7.93 -6.02 9.20
N GLU A 49 6.78 -5.63 9.75
CA GLU A 49 6.63 -4.31 10.36
C GLU A 49 7.38 -4.23 11.70
N PRO A 50 8.00 -3.08 12.02
CA PRO A 50 8.55 -2.87 13.35
C PRO A 50 7.42 -2.82 14.40
N ASP A 51 7.80 -3.05 15.66
CA ASP A 51 7.00 -2.91 16.88
C ASP A 51 5.52 -2.50 16.68
N LYS A 52 4.63 -3.49 16.77
CA LYS A 52 3.18 -3.31 16.63
C LYS A 52 2.56 -2.41 17.71
N SER A 53 3.31 -2.01 18.75
CA SER A 53 2.87 -1.06 19.77
C SER A 53 2.85 0.40 19.32
N LEU A 54 3.59 0.75 18.26
CA LEU A 54 3.64 2.10 17.69
C LEU A 54 2.32 2.49 17.02
N PHE A 55 2.10 3.79 16.75
CA PHE A 55 0.94 4.21 15.97
C PHE A 55 1.03 3.73 14.52
N TRP A 56 -0.12 3.59 13.86
CA TRP A 56 -0.18 3.11 12.48
C TRP A 56 0.67 3.99 11.56
N GLU A 57 0.55 5.30 11.69
CA GLU A 57 1.27 6.30 10.92
C GLU A 57 2.79 6.13 11.06
N GLU A 58 3.29 5.97 12.28
CA GLU A 58 4.72 5.78 12.56
C GLU A 58 5.26 4.49 11.93
N ARG A 59 4.52 3.38 12.03
CA ARG A 59 4.94 2.12 11.40
C ARG A 59 4.98 2.24 9.89
N LYS A 60 3.99 2.89 9.28
CA LYS A 60 3.92 3.07 7.82
C LYS A 60 5.00 4.02 7.31
N GLU A 61 5.30 5.10 8.02
CA GLU A 61 6.43 5.98 7.72
C GLU A 61 7.76 5.24 7.81
N HIS A 62 7.96 4.41 8.84
CA HIS A 62 9.15 3.57 8.94
C HIS A 62 9.30 2.63 7.75
N THR A 63 8.24 1.92 7.36
CA THR A 63 8.26 1.07 6.16
C THR A 63 8.60 1.86 4.89
N ILE A 64 8.01 3.04 4.71
CA ILE A 64 8.27 3.92 3.56
C ILE A 64 9.76 4.30 3.50
N GLU A 65 10.34 4.76 4.61
CA GLU A 65 11.75 5.17 4.63
C GLU A 65 12.70 3.98 4.48
N PHE A 66 12.43 2.87 5.16
CA PHE A 66 13.24 1.66 5.09
C PHE A 66 13.33 1.10 3.67
N LEU A 67 12.21 1.05 2.95
CA LEU A 67 12.17 0.47 1.60
C LEU A 67 13.00 1.25 0.57
N LYS A 68 13.39 2.50 0.84
CA LYS A 68 14.28 3.26 -0.05
C LYS A 68 15.70 2.68 -0.09
N THR A 69 16.16 2.16 1.04
CA THR A 69 17.54 1.67 1.25
C THR A 69 17.62 0.15 1.35
N ALA A 70 16.48 -0.54 1.42
CA ALA A 70 16.39 -1.98 1.45
C ALA A 70 17.00 -2.64 0.19
N SER A 71 17.49 -3.88 0.36
CA SER A 71 18.02 -4.65 -0.77
C SER A 71 16.93 -4.96 -1.79
N GLU A 72 17.32 -5.24 -3.04
CA GLU A 72 16.35 -5.52 -4.10
C GLU A 72 15.45 -6.73 -3.76
N GLU A 73 15.98 -7.75 -3.10
CA GLU A 73 15.17 -8.92 -2.72
C GLU A 73 14.05 -8.56 -1.74
N ILE A 74 14.36 -7.73 -0.74
CA ILE A 74 13.37 -7.24 0.22
C ILE A 74 12.33 -6.36 -0.48
N ARG A 75 12.76 -5.44 -1.35
CA ARG A 75 11.85 -4.58 -2.11
C ARG A 75 10.92 -5.40 -3.02
N VAL A 76 11.42 -6.43 -3.68
CA VAL A 76 10.60 -7.30 -4.53
C VAL A 76 9.58 -8.09 -3.71
N VAL A 77 9.98 -8.69 -2.58
CA VAL A 77 9.06 -9.44 -1.72
C VAL A 77 8.00 -8.52 -1.12
N ALA A 78 8.39 -7.35 -0.60
CA ALA A 78 7.45 -6.34 -0.13
C ALA A 78 6.51 -5.85 -1.25
N CYS A 79 7.01 -5.65 -2.47
CA CYS A 79 6.17 -5.29 -3.61
C CYS A 79 5.14 -6.37 -3.94
N ALA A 80 5.53 -7.65 -3.87
CA ALA A 80 4.62 -8.76 -4.13
C ALA A 80 3.51 -8.85 -3.09
N ASP A 81 3.82 -8.66 -1.81
CA ASP A 81 2.82 -8.57 -0.73
C ASP A 81 1.87 -7.39 -0.97
N LYS A 82 2.40 -6.18 -1.21
CA LYS A 82 1.54 -5.00 -1.44
C LYS A 82 0.69 -5.14 -2.70
N LEU A 83 1.19 -5.79 -3.74
CA LEU A 83 0.43 -6.11 -4.95
C LEU A 83 -0.73 -7.06 -4.65
N HIS A 84 -0.49 -8.10 -3.83
CA HIS A 84 -1.55 -8.99 -3.36
C HIS A 84 -2.62 -8.21 -2.58
N ASN A 85 -2.20 -7.35 -1.65
CA ASN A 85 -3.10 -6.57 -0.81
C ASN A 85 -3.95 -5.60 -1.64
N VAL A 86 -3.35 -4.85 -2.57
CA VAL A 86 -4.09 -3.93 -3.45
C VAL A 86 -5.09 -4.69 -4.32
N ARG A 87 -4.72 -5.85 -4.87
CA ARG A 87 -5.63 -6.70 -5.66
C ARG A 87 -6.82 -7.19 -4.84
N SER A 88 -6.57 -7.69 -3.63
CA SER A 88 -7.63 -8.13 -2.72
C SER A 88 -8.59 -6.99 -2.36
N ILE A 89 -8.07 -5.79 -2.07
CA ILE A 89 -8.90 -4.62 -1.78
C ILE A 89 -9.72 -4.23 -3.02
N ARG A 90 -9.12 -4.23 -4.22
CA ARG A 90 -9.82 -3.92 -5.47
C ARG A 90 -10.97 -4.88 -5.74
N GLU A 91 -10.73 -6.18 -5.59
CA GLU A 91 -11.76 -7.21 -5.75
C GLU A 91 -12.91 -7.04 -4.74
N ASP A 92 -12.59 -6.72 -3.48
CA ASP A 92 -13.58 -6.39 -2.47
C ASP A 92 -14.41 -5.16 -2.86
N VAL A 93 -13.77 -4.09 -3.34
CA VAL A 93 -14.45 -2.86 -3.79
C VAL A 93 -15.35 -3.14 -5.00
N GLU A 94 -14.93 -3.99 -5.93
CA GLU A 94 -15.76 -4.39 -7.07
C GLU A 94 -17.01 -5.18 -6.65
N GLN A 95 -16.92 -5.97 -5.59
CA GLN A 95 -18.02 -6.80 -5.10
C GLN A 95 -18.95 -6.08 -4.12
N CYS A 96 -18.40 -5.23 -3.24
CA CYS A 96 -19.11 -4.61 -2.12
C CYS A 96 -19.20 -3.07 -2.20
N GLY A 97 -18.54 -2.44 -3.18
CA GLY A 97 -18.49 -0.98 -3.31
C GLY A 97 -17.67 -0.29 -2.22
N GLU A 98 -17.97 0.99 -1.98
CA GLU A 98 -17.23 1.85 -1.03
C GLU A 98 -17.39 1.43 0.45
N GLU A 99 -18.32 0.53 0.79
CA GLU A 99 -18.48 0.02 2.16
C GLU A 99 -17.25 -0.74 2.66
N VAL A 100 -16.41 -1.26 1.75
CA VAL A 100 -15.15 -1.93 2.07
C VAL A 100 -14.25 -1.06 2.95
N TRP A 101 -14.24 0.24 2.73
CA TRP A 101 -13.41 1.18 3.48
C TRP A 101 -13.78 1.25 4.97
N SER A 102 -15.00 0.87 5.36
CA SER A 102 -15.39 0.82 6.77
C SER A 102 -14.77 -0.36 7.53
N ARG A 103 -14.21 -1.34 6.82
CA ARG A 103 -13.49 -2.49 7.41
C ARG A 103 -12.07 -2.12 7.84
N PHE A 104 -11.53 -1.02 7.32
CA PHE A 104 -10.19 -0.57 7.62
C PHE A 104 -10.17 0.38 8.82
N LYS A 105 -9.08 0.30 9.60
CA LYS A 105 -8.84 1.25 10.71
C LYS A 105 -8.55 2.69 10.25
N ARG A 106 -8.36 2.90 8.94
CA ARG A 106 -8.05 4.18 8.30
C ARG A 106 -8.88 4.32 7.04
N GLU A 107 -9.31 5.54 6.75
CA GLU A 107 -10.13 5.84 5.58
C GLU A 107 -9.33 5.67 4.28
N ARG A 108 -10.06 5.62 3.16
CA ARG A 108 -9.52 5.45 1.82
C ARG A 108 -8.33 6.37 1.51
N GLY A 109 -8.38 7.62 1.99
CA GLY A 109 -7.34 8.62 1.77
C GLY A 109 -5.98 8.25 2.36
N GLN A 110 -5.91 7.74 3.60
CA GLN A 110 -4.62 7.33 4.15
C GLN A 110 -4.13 6.01 3.53
N GLN A 111 -5.05 5.12 3.13
CA GLN A 111 -4.66 3.92 2.38
C GLN A 111 -4.01 4.31 1.04
N GLU A 112 -4.63 5.25 0.30
CA GLU A 112 -4.08 5.78 -0.94
C GLU A 112 -2.70 6.42 -0.72
N TRP A 113 -2.58 7.28 0.30
CA TRP A 113 -1.31 7.89 0.67
C TRP A 113 -0.24 6.82 0.89
N TYR A 114 -0.54 5.79 1.69
CA TYR A 114 0.42 4.75 2.04
C TYR A 114 0.91 4.00 0.79
N TYR A 115 0.00 3.44 0.00
CA TYR A 115 0.39 2.65 -1.18
C TYR A 115 1.16 3.47 -2.21
N ARG A 116 0.79 4.74 -2.42
CA ARG A 116 1.52 5.64 -3.34
C ARG A 116 2.94 5.95 -2.85
N HIS A 117 3.15 6.11 -1.54
CA HIS A 117 4.49 6.35 -0.99
C HIS A 117 5.34 5.08 -0.96
N VAL A 118 4.74 3.92 -0.71
CA VAL A 118 5.42 2.63 -0.84
C VAL A 118 5.88 2.39 -2.27
N LEU A 119 5.01 2.60 -3.27
CA LEU A 119 5.39 2.46 -4.69
C LEU A 119 6.62 3.32 -5.04
N LYS A 120 6.62 4.60 -4.63
CA LYS A 120 7.75 5.51 -4.84
C LYS A 120 9.03 5.03 -4.15
N SER A 121 8.90 4.48 -2.94
CA SER A 121 10.05 4.03 -2.15
C SER A 121 10.66 2.74 -2.70
N LEU A 122 9.81 1.79 -3.12
CA LEU A 122 10.24 0.56 -3.78
C LEU A 122 11.01 0.84 -5.08
N GLY A 123 10.55 1.84 -5.86
CA GLY A 123 11.21 2.30 -7.09
C GLY A 123 12.37 3.30 -6.88
N HIS A 124 12.78 3.59 -5.64
CA HIS A 124 13.76 4.66 -5.37
C HIS A 124 15.16 4.34 -5.92
N SER A 125 15.64 3.12 -5.70
CA SER A 125 17.03 2.72 -6.01
C SER A 125 17.18 1.94 -7.31
N SER A 126 16.13 1.22 -7.74
CA SER A 126 16.06 0.50 -9.02
C SER A 126 14.61 0.17 -9.36
N THR A 127 14.34 -0.15 -10.63
CA THR A 127 13.04 -0.65 -11.09
C THR A 127 13.08 -2.17 -11.30
N PHE A 128 11.92 -2.83 -11.20
CA PHE A 128 11.73 -4.26 -11.46
C PHE A 128 10.28 -4.53 -11.90
N PRO A 129 9.99 -5.63 -12.63
CA PRO A 129 8.71 -5.83 -13.31
C PRO A 129 7.45 -5.71 -12.43
N LEU A 130 7.50 -6.19 -11.18
CA LEU A 130 6.34 -6.12 -10.28
C LEU A 130 5.93 -4.69 -9.88
N LEU A 131 6.79 -3.69 -10.06
CA LEU A 131 6.43 -2.29 -9.80
C LEU A 131 5.36 -1.78 -10.77
N GLU A 132 5.45 -2.16 -12.04
CA GLU A 132 4.48 -1.76 -13.06
C GLU A 132 3.11 -2.35 -12.74
N ASP A 133 3.07 -3.64 -12.36
CA ASP A 133 1.86 -4.30 -11.90
C ASP A 133 1.26 -3.59 -10.68
N LEU A 134 2.10 -3.23 -9.69
CA LEU A 134 1.65 -2.53 -8.48
C LEU A 134 1.11 -1.14 -8.80
N GLU A 135 1.80 -0.36 -9.63
CA GLU A 135 1.34 0.95 -10.07
C GLU A 135 -0.03 0.87 -10.76
N MET A 136 -0.19 -0.07 -11.68
CA MET A 136 -1.44 -0.28 -12.39
C MET A 136 -2.61 -0.63 -11.47
N GLU A 137 -2.39 -1.47 -10.46
CA GLU A 137 -3.44 -1.86 -9.50
C GLU A 137 -3.76 -0.72 -8.53
N ILE A 138 -2.75 0.05 -8.09
CA ILE A 138 -2.95 1.24 -7.25
C ILE A 138 -3.80 2.27 -8.01
N GLU A 139 -3.48 2.55 -9.27
CA GLU A 139 -4.26 3.48 -10.08
C GLU A 139 -5.68 2.97 -10.28
N GLN A 140 -5.88 1.67 -10.49
CA GLN A 140 -7.23 1.10 -10.62
C GLN A 140 -8.05 1.22 -9.34
N LEU A 141 -7.47 0.88 -8.19
CA LEU A 141 -8.14 0.93 -6.89
C LEU A 141 -8.51 2.35 -6.46
N PHE A 142 -7.62 3.31 -6.71
CA PHE A 142 -7.79 4.71 -6.27
C PHE A 142 -8.26 5.65 -7.39
N LYS A 143 -8.76 5.10 -8.51
CA LYS A 143 -9.45 5.90 -9.53
C LYS A 143 -10.49 6.80 -8.87
N ARG A 144 -10.37 8.11 -9.15
CA ARG A 144 -11.42 9.07 -8.80
C ARG A 144 -12.51 8.92 -9.83
N ASP A 145 -13.73 8.58 -9.39
CA ASP A 145 -14.88 8.76 -10.24
C ASP A 145 -14.95 10.23 -10.65
N LYS A 146 -14.93 10.50 -11.96
CA LYS A 146 -15.12 11.85 -12.51
C LYS A 146 -16.52 12.43 -12.22
N PHE A 147 -17.35 11.76 -11.41
CA PHE A 147 -18.77 12.06 -11.22
C PHE A 147 -19.23 12.19 -9.76
N SER A 148 -18.33 12.40 -8.78
CA SER A 148 -18.75 12.74 -7.41
C SER A 148 -18.83 14.24 -7.10
N TYR A 149 -18.90 15.12 -8.11
CA TYR A 149 -19.37 16.49 -7.89
C TYR A 149 -20.91 16.52 -7.89
N ASN A 150 -21.52 16.04 -6.81
CA ASN A 150 -22.97 16.08 -6.63
C ASN A 150 -23.37 17.15 -5.59
N LYS A 151 -23.65 18.36 -6.11
CA LYS A 151 -24.95 19.02 -5.96
C LYS A 151 -25.50 19.28 -4.54
N TYR A 152 -24.64 19.67 -3.59
CA TYR A 152 -25.06 20.26 -2.29
C TYR A 152 -24.42 21.61 -1.97
N GLU A 153 -23.90 22.33 -2.97
CA GLU A 153 -23.39 23.70 -2.82
C GLU A 153 -24.25 24.75 -3.54
N PHE A 154 -25.55 24.49 -3.68
CA PHE A 154 -26.51 25.51 -4.12
C PHE A 154 -27.79 25.46 -3.28
N SER A 155 -27.64 25.72 -1.98
CA SER A 155 -28.74 26.22 -1.17
C SER A 155 -28.19 26.86 0.09
N VAL A 156 -28.54 28.15 0.28
CA VAL A 156 -28.23 29.06 1.40
C VAL A 156 -26.83 29.70 1.27
N THR A 157 -26.65 30.94 0.79
CA THR A 157 -27.37 32.19 1.10
C THR A 157 -27.53 33.12 -0.13
N LYS A 158 -28.74 33.19 -0.67
CA LYS A 158 -29.30 34.49 -1.09
C LYS A 158 -29.73 35.17 0.20
N ASP A 159 -28.82 35.88 0.85
CA ASP A 159 -29.09 36.86 1.94
C ASP A 159 -27.83 37.66 2.32
N ALA A 160 -26.96 37.93 1.35
CA ALA A 160 -25.97 39.00 1.47
C ALA A 160 -26.15 39.89 0.25
N GLY A 161 -26.75 41.07 0.46
CA GLY A 161 -26.97 42.07 -0.57
C GLY A 161 -25.65 42.60 -1.11
N LEU A 162 -25.15 41.95 -2.17
CA LEU A 162 -24.07 42.47 -3.01
C LEU A 162 -24.60 42.59 -4.44
N ASP A 163 -24.42 43.81 -4.94
CA ASP A 163 -24.95 44.32 -6.20
C ASP A 163 -24.35 43.58 -7.41
N LYS A 164 -25.11 43.52 -8.50
CA LYS A 164 -24.84 42.65 -9.66
C LYS A 164 -23.87 43.20 -10.70
N ASP A 165 -23.19 44.31 -10.43
CA ASP A 165 -22.49 45.07 -11.48
C ASP A 165 -20.96 44.99 -11.50
N ASP A 166 -20.30 44.13 -10.70
CA ASP A 166 -18.84 44.28 -10.49
C ASP A 166 -17.92 43.13 -10.93
N ILE A 167 -18.36 42.19 -11.78
CA ILE A 167 -17.42 41.22 -12.37
C ILE A 167 -17.75 40.93 -13.85
N LEU A 168 -17.56 41.97 -14.66
CA LEU A 168 -17.24 41.87 -16.10
C LEU A 168 -16.10 42.85 -16.40
N ASP A 169 -14.86 42.49 -16.06
CA ASP A 169 -13.68 42.77 -16.90
C ASP A 169 -12.40 42.19 -16.27
N ARG A 170 -11.55 41.62 -17.13
CA ARG A 170 -10.19 41.07 -16.92
C ARG A 170 -10.04 39.56 -16.72
#